data_AF-A0A9Q3PWK8-F1
#
_entry.id   AF-A0A9Q3PWK8-F1
#
_cell.length_a   1.000
_cell.length_b   1.000
_cell.length_c   1.000
_cell.angle_alpha   90.00
_cell.angle_beta   90.00
_cell.angle_gamma   90.00
#
_symmetry.space_group_name_H-M   'P 1'
#
loop_
_entity.id
_entity.type
_entity.pdbx_description
1 polymer ?
#
loop_
_entity_poly.entity_id
_entity_poly.type
_entity_poly.pdbx_seq_one_letter_code
_entity_poly.pdbx_strand_id
1 'polypeptide(L)'
;MLQKDFNIPDEIIVGKLHCLFTKTAKKWYYKVRIDHGKHDWSWWKSEVITKWANNSWRFKMENAFESAIFNSEKDKPLTWFFKQKDRLSALHPDMSDTMINMKILRKCGGELEHAIKSRCVEPCSTED
;
A
#
# COMPACT_ATOMS: atom_id res chain seq x y z
N MET A 1 9.28 12.38 6.97
CA MET A 1 8.27 11.85 7.89
C MET A 1 8.80 11.48 9.27
N LEU A 2 9.96 10.83 9.46
CA LEU A 2 10.54 10.71 10.82
C LEU A 2 11.94 11.32 10.94
N GLN A 3 12.86 10.93 10.05
CA GLN A 3 14.22 11.50 10.02
C GLN A 3 14.21 13.00 9.70
N LYS A 4 13.41 13.43 8.72
CA LYS A 4 13.29 14.84 8.31
C LYS A 4 12.49 15.71 9.29
N ASP A 5 11.58 15.09 10.06
CA ASP A 5 10.58 15.83 10.85
C ASP A 5 11.05 15.97 12.31
N PHE A 6 11.92 15.06 12.77
CA PHE A 6 12.41 15.01 14.16
C PHE A 6 13.93 14.92 14.30
N ASN A 7 14.68 15.00 13.19
CA ASN A 7 16.15 14.87 13.14
C ASN A 7 16.68 13.66 13.93
N ILE A 8 15.95 12.55 13.91
CA ILE A 8 16.28 11.35 14.70
C ILE A 8 17.49 10.66 14.06
N PRO A 9 18.57 10.39 14.83
CA PRO A 9 19.71 9.64 14.34
C PRO A 9 19.33 8.24 13.85
N ASP A 10 19.98 7.78 12.78
CA ASP A 10 19.73 6.46 12.18
C ASP A 10 19.91 5.32 13.17
N GLU A 11 20.82 5.46 14.13
CA GLU A 11 21.04 4.49 15.20
C GLU A 11 19.79 4.24 16.05
N ILE A 12 19.02 5.29 16.32
CA ILE A 12 17.76 5.19 17.07
C ILE A 12 16.68 4.55 16.20
N ILE A 13 16.58 4.94 14.93
CA ILE A 13 15.61 4.38 13.98
C ILE A 13 15.86 2.88 13.81
N VAL A 14 17.10 2.49 13.52
CA VAL A 14 17.53 1.11 13.29
C VAL A 14 17.47 0.28 14.58
N GLY A 15 17.75 0.89 15.74
CA GLY A 15 17.57 0.27 17.05
C GLY A 15 16.11 -0.10 17.32
N LYS A 16 15.16 0.74 16.91
CA LYS A 16 13.72 0.49 17.08
C LYS A 16 13.14 -0.54 16.11
N LEU A 17 13.82 -0.85 14.99
CA LEU A 17 13.33 -1.84 14.02
C LEU A 17 13.07 -3.21 14.65
N HIS A 18 13.92 -3.62 15.61
CA HIS A 18 13.73 -4.84 16.38
C HIS A 18 12.35 -4.94 17.05
N CYS A 19 11.81 -3.80 17.51
CA CYS A 19 10.51 -3.74 18.20
C CYS A 19 9.34 -3.79 17.21
N LEU A 20 9.55 -3.37 15.97
CA LEU A 20 8.51 -3.35 14.93
C LEU A 20 8.33 -4.72 14.27
N PHE A 21 9.40 -5.49 14.14
CA PHE A 21 9.33 -6.83 13.56
C PHE A 21 8.83 -7.86 14.56
N THR A 22 7.92 -8.73 14.12
CA THR A 22 7.36 -9.83 14.92
C THR A 22 7.65 -11.19 14.28
N LYS A 23 7.68 -12.24 15.11
CA LYS A 23 7.79 -13.65 14.68
C LYS A 23 8.94 -13.87 13.68
N THR A 24 8.63 -14.35 12.48
CA THR A 24 9.59 -14.66 11.40
C THR A 24 10.31 -13.44 10.87
N ALA A 25 9.67 -12.27 10.85
CA ALA A 25 10.31 -11.02 10.45
C ALA A 25 11.39 -10.60 11.45
N LYS A 26 11.14 -10.83 12.74
CA LYS A 26 12.10 -10.56 13.81
C LYS A 26 13.35 -11.44 13.71
N LYS A 27 13.16 -12.73 13.41
CA LYS A 27 14.26 -13.67 13.16
C LYS A 27 15.10 -13.26 11.94
N TRP A 28 14.44 -12.87 10.85
CA TRP A 28 15.10 -12.35 9.65
C TRP A 28 15.94 -11.11 9.96
N TYR A 29 15.38 -10.14 10.70
CA TYR A 29 16.08 -8.91 11.07
C TYR A 29 17.38 -9.21 11.82
N TYR A 30 17.32 -10.10 12.81
CA TYR A 30 18.52 -10.48 13.56
C TYR A 30 19.57 -11.16 12.71
N LYS A 31 19.15 -12.07 11.82
CA LYS A 31 20.08 -12.72 10.89
C LYS A 31 20.78 -11.70 10.00
N VAL A 32 20.02 -10.82 9.33
CA VAL A 32 20.59 -9.78 8.46
C VAL A 32 21.55 -8.87 9.22
N ARG A 33 21.20 -8.49 10.46
CA ARG A 33 22.04 -7.66 11.33
C ARG A 33 23.34 -8.35 11.77
N ILE A 34 23.31 -9.66 12.00
CA ILE A 34 24.52 -10.45 12.30
C ILE A 34 25.41 -10.53 11.05
N ASP A 35 24.81 -10.82 9.89
CA ASP A 35 25.54 -11.07 8.65
C ASP A 35 26.18 -9.79 8.05
N HIS A 36 25.52 -8.63 8.20
CA HIS A 36 25.94 -7.37 7.57
C HIS A 36 26.38 -6.29 8.57
N GLY A 37 26.16 -6.49 9.87
CA GLY A 37 26.55 -5.52 10.89
C GLY A 37 25.63 -4.30 11.00
N LYS A 38 26.22 -3.12 11.27
CA LYS A 38 25.48 -1.86 11.43
C LYS A 38 25.40 -1.13 10.09
N HIS A 39 24.19 -0.70 9.74
CA HIS A 39 23.90 0.07 8.54
C HIS A 39 22.86 1.16 8.83
N ASP A 40 22.83 2.16 7.96
CA ASP A 40 21.88 3.28 7.98
C ASP A 40 20.44 2.86 7.68
N TRP A 41 19.50 3.77 7.90
CA TRP A 41 18.08 3.52 7.67
C TRP A 41 17.75 3.30 6.20
N SER A 42 18.43 3.99 5.27
CA SER A 42 18.22 3.81 3.83
C SER A 42 18.51 2.38 3.37
N TRP A 43 19.60 1.79 3.85
CA TRP A 43 19.97 0.41 3.56
C TRP A 43 18.94 -0.57 4.12
N TRP A 44 18.54 -0.40 5.39
CA TRP A 44 17.51 -1.25 5.99
C TRP A 44 16.18 -1.17 5.24
N LYS A 45 15.79 0.03 4.79
CA LYS A 45 14.59 0.22 3.98
C LYS A 45 14.68 -0.57 2.68
N SER A 46 15.82 -0.53 1.99
CA SER A 46 16.05 -1.31 0.77
C SER A 46 15.96 -2.82 1.03
N GLU A 47 16.57 -3.32 2.10
CA GLU A 47 16.51 -4.75 2.46
C GLU A 47 15.09 -5.23 2.77
N VAL A 48 14.31 -4.42 3.48
CA VAL A 48 12.89 -4.69 3.77
C VAL A 48 12.09 -4.77 2.46
N ILE A 49 12.31 -3.82 1.55
CA ILE A 49 11.64 -3.81 0.24
C ILE A 49 12.05 -5.06 -0.56
N THR A 50 13.33 -5.39 -0.64
CA THR A 50 13.83 -6.59 -1.34
C THR A 50 13.22 -7.86 -0.78
N LYS A 51 13.12 -7.98 0.55
CA LYS A 51 12.61 -9.19 1.19
C LYS A 51 11.11 -9.40 0.98
N TRP A 52 10.30 -8.34 1.15
CA TRP A 52 8.84 -8.46 1.23
C TRP A 52 8.06 -7.83 0.08
N ALA A 53 8.63 -6.86 -0.64
CA ALA A 53 8.01 -6.22 -1.80
C ALA A 53 8.58 -6.75 -3.13
N ASN A 54 8.91 -8.05 -3.16
CA ASN A 54 9.38 -8.75 -4.35
C ASN A 54 8.28 -8.94 -5.41
N ASN A 55 8.66 -9.32 -6.62
CA ASN A 55 7.73 -9.49 -7.75
C ASN A 55 6.60 -10.50 -7.44
N SER A 56 6.87 -11.54 -6.67
CA SER A 56 5.85 -12.51 -6.27
C SER A 56 4.79 -11.89 -5.37
N TRP A 57 5.18 -11.00 -4.44
CA TRP A 57 4.23 -10.25 -3.63
C TRP A 57 3.40 -9.28 -4.48
N ARG A 58 4.04 -8.56 -5.42
CA ARG A 58 3.34 -7.64 -6.34
C ARG A 58 2.28 -8.37 -7.15
N PHE A 59 2.66 -9.47 -7.81
CA PHE A 59 1.75 -10.32 -8.57
C PHE A 59 0.59 -10.86 -7.72
N LYS A 60 0.88 -11.27 -6.47
CA LYS A 60 -0.16 -11.72 -5.53
C LYS A 60 -1.14 -10.60 -5.18
N MET A 61 -0.66 -9.37 -4.96
CA MET A 61 -1.51 -8.22 -4.64
C MET A 61 -2.34 -7.79 -5.85
N GLU A 62 -1.75 -7.77 -7.05
CA GLU A 62 -2.45 -7.49 -8.31
C GLU A 62 -3.59 -8.48 -8.53
N ASN A 63 -3.31 -9.78 -8.48
CA ASN A 63 -4.34 -10.82 -8.62
C ASN A 63 -5.42 -10.71 -7.53
N ALA A 64 -5.03 -10.38 -6.30
CA ALA A 64 -5.98 -10.22 -5.20
C ALA A 64 -6.88 -8.99 -5.36
N PHE A 65 -6.42 -7.95 -6.04
CA PHE A 65 -7.23 -6.80 -6.43
C PHE A 65 -8.10 -7.13 -7.66
N GLU A 66 -7.53 -7.76 -8.68
CA GLU A 66 -8.24 -8.07 -9.92
C GLU A 66 -9.44 -9.00 -9.69
N SER A 67 -9.28 -9.99 -8.83
CA SER A 67 -10.35 -10.93 -8.43
C SER A 67 -11.33 -10.37 -7.40
N ALA A 68 -11.05 -9.22 -6.78
CA ALA A 68 -11.93 -8.62 -5.78
C ALA A 68 -13.05 -7.83 -6.49
N ILE A 69 -14.19 -8.49 -6.70
CA ILE A 69 -15.44 -7.85 -7.09
C ILE A 69 -16.26 -7.58 -5.82
N PHE A 70 -16.81 -6.38 -5.68
CA PHE A 70 -17.64 -6.01 -4.53
C PHE A 70 -18.99 -6.74 -4.59
N ASN A 71 -19.40 -7.30 -3.46
CA ASN A 71 -20.71 -7.95 -3.32
C ASN A 71 -21.51 -7.28 -2.18
N SER A 72 -22.64 -6.66 -2.52
CA SER A 72 -23.47 -5.90 -1.56
C SER A 72 -24.11 -6.75 -0.45
N GLU A 73 -24.28 -8.06 -0.68
CA GLU A 73 -24.87 -8.97 0.31
C GLU A 73 -23.82 -9.50 1.31
N LYS A 74 -22.55 -9.55 0.89
CA LYS A 74 -21.46 -10.19 1.66
C LYS A 74 -20.46 -9.20 2.24
N ASP A 75 -20.17 -8.13 1.51
CA ASP A 75 -19.10 -7.19 1.84
C ASP A 75 -19.63 -5.96 2.56
N LYS A 76 -18.90 -5.53 3.60
CA LYS A 76 -19.11 -4.21 4.22
C LYS A 76 -18.43 -3.14 3.35
N PRO A 77 -19.17 -2.17 2.77
CA PRO A 77 -18.62 -1.25 1.77
C PRO A 77 -17.33 -0.55 2.21
N LEU A 78 -17.34 0.03 3.41
CA LEU A 78 -16.20 0.81 3.92
C LEU A 78 -14.95 -0.05 4.13
N THR A 79 -15.11 -1.23 4.75
CA THR A 79 -14.01 -2.15 5.01
C THR A 79 -13.43 -2.71 3.71
N TRP A 80 -14.30 -3.06 2.76
CA TRP A 80 -13.88 -3.55 1.46
C TRP A 80 -13.14 -2.47 0.66
N PHE A 81 -13.68 -1.25 0.65
CA PHE A 81 -13.07 -0.10 -0.03
C PHE A 81 -11.66 0.18 0.51
N PHE A 82 -11.50 0.33 1.82
CA PHE A 82 -10.18 0.61 2.41
C PHE A 82 -9.18 -0.50 2.11
N LYS A 83 -9.61 -1.76 2.14
CA LYS A 83 -8.75 -2.90 1.77
C LYS A 83 -8.27 -2.81 0.32
N GLN A 84 -9.11 -2.36 -0.62
CA GLN A 84 -8.69 -2.16 -2.01
C GLN A 84 -7.80 -0.92 -2.18
N LYS A 85 -8.10 0.16 -1.46
CA LYS A 85 -7.28 1.37 -1.42
C LYS A 85 -5.86 1.05 -0.94
N ASP A 86 -5.72 0.30 0.14
CA ASP A 86 -4.42 -0.10 0.70
C ASP A 86 -3.60 -0.92 -0.30
N ARG A 87 -4.24 -1.86 -1.00
CA ARG A 87 -3.59 -2.68 -2.05
C ARG A 87 -3.08 -1.81 -3.19
N LEU A 88 -3.91 -0.92 -3.72
CA LEU A 88 -3.54 -0.04 -4.84
C LEU A 88 -2.47 0.97 -4.43
N SER A 89 -2.55 1.54 -3.24
CA SER A 89 -1.53 2.47 -2.70
C SER A 89 -0.18 1.78 -2.51
N ALA A 90 -0.18 0.50 -2.12
CA ALA A 90 1.04 -0.28 -1.96
C ALA A 90 1.64 -0.74 -3.31
N LEU A 91 0.82 -0.99 -4.33
CA LEU A 91 1.25 -1.34 -5.69
C LEU A 91 1.71 -0.11 -6.50
N HIS A 92 1.03 1.01 -6.33
CA HIS A 92 1.23 2.23 -7.11
C HIS A 92 1.27 3.45 -6.17
N PRO A 93 2.40 3.68 -5.48
CA PRO A 93 2.52 4.77 -4.52
C PRO A 93 2.37 6.17 -5.16
N ASP A 94 2.63 6.29 -6.47
CA ASP A 94 2.52 7.55 -7.21
C ASP A 94 1.13 7.76 -7.85
N MET A 95 0.18 6.87 -7.62
CA MET A 95 -1.17 6.97 -8.18
C MET A 95 -2.03 7.97 -7.39
N SER A 96 -2.75 8.84 -8.09
CA SER A 96 -3.65 9.79 -7.44
C SER A 96 -4.84 9.10 -6.76
N ASP A 97 -5.33 9.70 -5.67
CA ASP A 97 -6.51 9.21 -4.96
C ASP A 97 -7.72 9.08 -5.90
N THR A 98 -7.90 10.01 -6.83
CA THR A 98 -8.98 9.95 -7.84
C THR A 98 -8.86 8.71 -8.72
N MET A 99 -7.66 8.38 -9.19
CA MET A 99 -7.43 7.20 -10.01
C MET A 99 -7.63 5.90 -9.21
N ILE A 100 -7.18 5.88 -7.95
CA ILE A 100 -7.43 4.76 -7.03
C ILE A 100 -8.94 4.55 -6.86
N ASN A 101 -9.69 5.62 -6.56
CA ASN A 101 -11.14 5.54 -6.36
C ASN A 101 -11.85 5.04 -7.62
N MET A 102 -11.45 5.51 -8.81
CA MET A 102 -12.02 5.06 -10.08
C MET A 102 -11.73 3.58 -10.36
N LYS A 103 -10.51 3.10 -10.07
CA LYS A 103 -10.17 1.68 -10.19
C LYS A 103 -11.03 0.82 -9.26
N ILE A 104 -11.25 1.27 -8.03
CA ILE A 104 -12.11 0.56 -7.07
C ILE A 104 -13.56 0.58 -7.53
N LEU A 105 -14.05 1.71 -8.05
CA LEU A 105 -15.43 1.84 -8.52
C LEU A 105 -15.77 0.85 -9.64
N ARG A 106 -14.82 0.61 -10.57
CA ARG A 106 -14.97 -0.40 -11.64
C ARG A 106 -15.18 -1.82 -11.10
N LYS A 107 -14.73 -2.09 -9.88
CA LYS A 107 -14.91 -3.39 -9.21
C LYS A 107 -16.27 -3.51 -8.48
N CYS A 108 -17.08 -2.45 -8.48
CA CYS A 108 -18.43 -2.45 -7.88
C CYS A 108 -19.57 -2.86 -8.82
N GLY A 109 -19.30 -2.95 -10.13
CA GLY A 109 -20.31 -3.31 -11.12
C GLY A 109 -21.22 -2.16 -11.55
N GLY A 110 -21.88 -2.36 -12.70
CA GLY A 110 -22.43 -1.29 -13.54
C GLY A 110 -23.48 -0.38 -12.90
N GLU A 111 -24.36 -0.87 -12.05
CA GLU A 111 -25.40 -0.02 -11.44
C GLU A 111 -24.81 1.00 -10.46
N LEU A 112 -23.84 0.58 -9.62
CA LEU A 112 -23.21 1.48 -8.66
C LEU A 112 -22.21 2.42 -9.35
N GLU A 113 -21.45 1.91 -10.32
CA GLU A 113 -20.55 2.73 -11.13
C GLU A 113 -21.33 3.83 -11.89
N HIS A 114 -22.44 3.47 -12.53
CA HIS A 114 -23.28 4.42 -13.25
C HIS A 114 -23.94 5.44 -12.31
N ALA A 115 -24.50 4.99 -11.18
CA ALA A 115 -25.14 5.86 -10.19
C ALA A 115 -24.16 6.87 -9.56
N ILE A 116 -22.89 6.50 -9.39
CA ILE A 116 -21.86 7.41 -8.86
C ILE A 116 -21.37 8.37 -9.94
N LYS A 117 -21.03 7.88 -11.14
CA LYS A 117 -20.58 8.73 -12.25
C LYS A 117 -21.63 9.78 -12.67
N SER A 118 -22.91 9.40 -12.69
CA SER A 118 -24.00 10.32 -13.03
C SER A 118 -24.21 11.46 -12.00
N ARG A 119 -23.71 11.30 -10.77
CA ARG A 119 -23.84 12.29 -9.68
C ARG A 119 -22.54 13.04 -9.40
N CYS A 120 -21.41 12.51 -9.81
CA CYS A 120 -20.15 13.25 -9.84
C CYS A 120 -20.18 14.21 -11.02
N VAL A 121 -20.22 15.51 -10.75
CA VAL A 121 -19.98 16.54 -11.77
C VAL A 121 -18.54 16.37 -12.24
N GLU A 122 -18.34 15.80 -13.43
CA GLU A 122 -17.07 16.05 -14.12
C GLU A 122 -16.93 17.57 -14.21
N PRO A 123 -15.83 18.20 -13.76
CA PRO A 123 -15.61 19.60 -14.08
C PRO A 123 -15.67 19.69 -15.59
N CYS A 124 -16.69 20.38 -16.08
CA CYS A 124 -16.95 20.62 -17.48
C CYS A 124 -15.61 21.06 -18.09
N SER A 125 -15.02 20.21 -18.94
CA SER A 125 -13.99 20.66 -19.87
C SER A 125 -14.67 21.63 -20.81
N THR A 126 -14.72 22.91 -20.42
CA THR A 126 -14.87 24.01 -21.37
C THR A 126 -13.55 24.11 -22.11
N GLU A 127 -13.40 23.32 -23.16
CA GLU A 127 -12.49 23.65 -24.25
C GLU A 127 -13.30 24.49 -25.24
N ASP A 128 -13.00 25.79 -25.28
CA ASP A 128 -13.28 26.69 -26.41
C ASP A 128 -12.30 26.43 -27.56
#